data_AF-R9CH71-F1
#
_entry.id   AF-R9CH71-F1
#
_cell.length_a   1.000
_cell.length_b   1.000
_cell.length_c   1.000
_cell.angle_alpha   90.00
_cell.angle_beta   90.00
_cell.angle_gamma   90.00
#
_symmetry.space_group_name_H-M   'P 1'
#
loop_
_entity.id
_entity.type
_entity.pdbx_description
1 polymer ?
#
loop_
_entity_poly.entity_id
_entity_poly.type
_entity_poly.pdbx_seq_one_letter_code
_entity_poly.pdbx_strand_id
1 'polypeptide(L)'
;MKKFITISLVSLFLSFIIFTQSVYAVNIFEEGVYKVSDLNFSNERYTVQNVSETDSIYLQVFDENQIILQAIRLSPKSDKFNLTFLLPDYRIVIVGKGNVYIS
;
A
#
# COMPACT_ATOMS: atom_id res chain seq x y z
N MET A 1 -48.77 -21.76 -4.88
CA MET A 1 -47.50 -22.21 -5.51
C MET A 1 -46.80 -21.08 -6.28
N LYS A 2 -47.46 -20.38 -7.23
CA LYS A 2 -46.83 -19.27 -7.99
C LYS A 2 -46.20 -18.16 -7.11
N LYS A 3 -46.88 -17.72 -6.04
CA LYS A 3 -46.39 -16.65 -5.14
C LYS A 3 -45.09 -17.02 -4.40
N PHE A 4 -44.95 -18.28 -3.98
CA PHE A 4 -43.78 -18.78 -3.26
C PHE A 4 -42.55 -18.84 -4.17
N ILE A 5 -42.74 -19.20 -5.44
CA ILE A 5 -41.68 -19.22 -6.46
C ILE A 5 -41.16 -17.81 -6.71
N THR A 6 -42.04 -16.81 -6.84
CA THR A 6 -41.63 -15.41 -7.02
C THR A 6 -40.84 -14.86 -5.82
N ILE A 7 -41.26 -15.18 -4.59
CA ILE A 7 -40.55 -14.72 -3.39
C ILE A 7 -39.17 -15.37 -3.28
N SER A 8 -39.08 -16.67 -3.56
CA SER A 8 -37.81 -17.40 -3.60
C SER A 8 -36.86 -16.83 -4.66
N LEU A 9 -37.40 -16.49 -5.84
CA LEU A 9 -36.62 -15.95 -6.95
C LEU A 9 -36.07 -14.54 -6.65
N VAL A 10 -36.88 -13.67 -6.03
CA VAL A 10 -36.43 -12.34 -5.61
C VAL A 10 -35.35 -12.44 -4.53
N SER A 11 -35.53 -13.32 -3.55
CA SER A 11 -34.51 -13.57 -2.51
C SER A 11 -33.18 -14.04 -3.11
N LEU A 12 -33.25 -14.92 -4.11
CA LEU A 12 -32.07 -15.41 -4.82
C LEU A 12 -31.34 -14.27 -5.57
N PHE A 13 -32.08 -13.39 -6.27
CA PHE A 13 -31.49 -12.22 -6.94
C PHE A 13 -30.80 -11.25 -5.97
N LEU A 14 -31.35 -11.05 -4.77
CA LEU A 14 -30.73 -10.18 -3.77
C LEU A 14 -29.41 -10.74 -3.23
N SER A 15 -29.26 -12.07 -3.16
CA SER A 15 -28.02 -12.70 -2.67
C SER A 15 -26.81 -12.50 -3.58
N PHE A 16 -27.02 -12.29 -4.89
CA PHE A 16 -25.93 -12.04 -5.85
C PHE A 16 -25.40 -10.61 -5.85
N ILE A 17 -26.05 -9.66 -5.15
CA ILE A 17 -25.63 -8.25 -5.12
C ILE A 17 -24.47 -8.04 -4.14
N ILE A 18 -24.24 -8.97 -3.21
CA ILE A 18 -23.20 -8.87 -2.17
C ILE A 18 -21.87 -9.46 -2.67
N PHE A 19 -21.36 -8.96 -3.80
CA PHE A 19 -19.94 -9.12 -4.14
C PHE A 19 -19.21 -7.83 -3.79
N THR A 20 -18.97 -7.61 -2.50
CA THR A 20 -18.00 -6.57 -2.09
C THR A 20 -16.61 -7.14 -2.33
N GLN A 21 -15.89 -6.60 -3.33
CA GLN A 21 -14.45 -6.85 -3.43
C GLN A 21 -13.81 -6.28 -2.18
N SER A 22 -13.28 -7.15 -1.32
CA SER A 22 -12.41 -6.75 -0.23
C SER A 22 -11.19 -6.08 -0.83
N VAL A 23 -11.15 -4.74 -0.81
CA VAL A 23 -9.94 -3.98 -1.10
C VAL A 23 -9.03 -4.22 0.10
N TYR A 24 -8.22 -5.27 0.03
CA TYR A 24 -7.09 -5.39 0.93
C TYR A 24 -6.19 -4.20 0.63
N ALA A 25 -5.88 -3.41 1.66
CA ALA A 25 -4.82 -2.43 1.56
C ALA A 25 -3.52 -3.20 1.29
N VAL A 26 -3.15 -3.28 0.02
CA VAL A 26 -1.88 -3.84 -0.37
C VAL A 26 -0.87 -2.76 -0.03
N ASN A 27 0.06 -3.04 0.89
CA ASN A 27 1.11 -2.09 1.28
C ASN A 27 2.18 -1.92 0.18
N ILE A 28 1.76 -1.88 -1.08
CA ILE A 28 2.58 -1.66 -2.25
C ILE A 28 2.31 -0.24 -2.74
N PHE A 29 3.38 0.53 -2.89
CA PHE A 29 3.38 1.91 -3.28
C PHE A 29 4.18 2.07 -4.57
N GLU A 30 3.69 2.93 -5.45
CA GLU A 30 4.33 3.25 -6.72
C GLU A 30 5.10 4.56 -6.61
N GLU A 31 5.54 5.12 -7.74
CA GLU A 31 6.16 6.43 -7.79
C GLU A 31 5.23 7.52 -7.24
N GLY A 32 5.74 8.35 -6.35
CA GLY A 32 4.95 9.40 -5.72
C GLY A 32 5.51 9.96 -4.42
N VAL A 33 4.73 10.85 -3.82
CA VAL A 33 5.01 11.47 -2.52
C VAL A 33 3.91 11.07 -1.56
N TYR A 34 4.29 10.37 -0.49
CA TYR A 34 3.39 9.81 0.50
C TYR A 34 3.64 10.43 1.85
N LYS A 35 2.59 10.90 2.52
CA LYS A 35 2.69 11.31 3.93
C LYS A 35 2.57 10.06 4.80
N VAL A 36 3.42 9.93 5.81
CA VAL A 36 3.45 8.75 6.68
C VAL A 36 2.12 8.54 7.39
N SER A 37 1.43 9.62 7.80
CA SER A 37 0.08 9.55 8.40
C SER A 37 -0.97 8.89 7.51
N ASP A 38 -0.79 8.91 6.19
CA ASP A 38 -1.76 8.37 5.24
C ASP A 38 -1.52 6.88 5.02
N LEU A 39 -0.36 6.40 5.43
CA LEU A 39 0.03 5.01 5.41
C LEU A 39 -0.47 4.37 6.71
N ASN A 40 -1.63 3.71 6.67
CA ASN A 40 -2.30 3.06 7.81
C ASN A 40 -1.49 1.87 8.38
N PHE A 41 -0.28 2.10 8.85
CA PHE A 41 0.59 1.08 9.42
C PHE A 41 0.47 1.04 10.94
N SER A 42 0.48 -0.17 11.51
CA SER A 42 0.38 -0.39 12.97
C SER A 42 1.72 -0.51 13.68
N ASN A 43 2.84 -0.48 12.96
CA ASN A 43 4.15 -0.90 13.48
C ASN A 43 5.08 0.28 13.75
N GLU A 44 5.84 0.22 14.84
CA GLU A 44 6.83 1.25 15.21
C GLU A 44 8.14 1.16 14.41
N ARG A 45 8.39 0.03 13.73
CA ARG A 45 9.59 -0.21 12.91
C ARG A 45 9.18 -0.57 11.50
N TYR A 46 9.55 0.30 10.57
CA TYR A 46 9.20 0.16 9.18
C TYR A 46 10.33 -0.51 8.40
N THR A 47 9.94 -1.41 7.52
CA THR A 47 10.80 -2.05 6.55
C THR A 47 10.32 -1.73 5.15
N VAL A 48 11.27 -1.64 4.23
CA VAL A 48 10.99 -1.36 2.83
C VAL A 48 11.67 -2.36 1.92
N GLN A 49 10.97 -2.75 0.86
CA GLN A 49 11.44 -3.72 -0.12
C GLN A 49 10.97 -3.33 -1.51
N ASN A 50 11.86 -3.42 -2.51
CA ASN A 50 11.45 -3.35 -3.90
C ASN A 50 11.02 -4.74 -4.36
N VAL A 51 9.72 -4.90 -4.66
CA VAL A 51 9.13 -6.16 -5.12
C VAL A 51 9.05 -6.26 -6.65
N SER A 52 9.58 -5.27 -7.36
CA SER A 52 9.62 -5.25 -8.83
C SER A 52 10.61 -6.27 -9.37
N GLU A 53 10.25 -6.87 -10.50
CA GLU A 53 11.06 -7.86 -11.21
C GLU A 53 12.29 -7.22 -11.89
N THR A 54 12.12 -6.03 -12.46
CA THR A 54 13.06 -5.43 -13.42
C THR A 54 13.59 -4.06 -13.00
N ASP A 55 12.75 -3.24 -12.37
CA ASP A 55 13.04 -1.82 -12.17
C ASP A 55 13.63 -1.55 -10.80
N SER A 56 14.72 -0.77 -10.78
CA SER A 56 15.27 -0.24 -9.53
C SER A 56 14.46 0.98 -9.11
N ILE A 57 14.34 1.17 -7.80
CA ILE A 57 13.60 2.28 -7.21
C ILE A 57 14.54 3.08 -6.32
N TYR A 58 14.33 4.39 -6.27
CA TYR A 58 14.99 5.26 -5.32
C TYR A 58 13.97 5.77 -4.32
N LEU A 59 14.26 5.60 -3.04
CA LEU A 59 13.40 6.00 -1.95
C LEU A 59 14.12 7.03 -1.08
N GLN A 60 13.40 8.09 -0.73
CA GLN A 60 13.86 9.12 0.20
C GLN A 60 12.84 9.35 1.30
N VAL A 61 13.33 9.63 2.50
CA VAL A 61 12.53 10.00 3.66
C VAL A 61 12.89 11.44 4.04
N PHE A 62 11.86 12.27 4.15
CA PHE A 62 11.95 13.67 4.54
C PHE A 62 11.25 13.90 5.88
N ASP A 63 11.82 14.75 6.71
CA ASP A 63 11.18 15.24 7.94
C ASP A 63 10.12 16.33 7.66
N GLU A 64 9.52 16.88 8.72
CA GLU A 64 8.53 17.96 8.63
C GLU A 64 9.09 19.26 8.02
N ASN A 65 10.40 19.45 8.10
CA ASN A 65 11.12 20.62 7.56
C ASN A 65 11.68 20.36 6.16
N GLN A 66 11.31 19.25 5.52
CA GLN A 66 11.76 18.85 4.18
C GLN A 66 13.27 18.54 4.12
N ILE A 67 13.86 18.13 5.24
CA ILE A 67 15.25 17.66 5.33
C ILE A 67 15.27 16.16 5.06
N ILE A 68 16.18 15.72 4.19
CA ILE A 68 16.38 14.30 3.89
C ILE A 68 17.02 13.62 5.09
N LEU A 69 16.29 12.67 5.69
CA LEU A 69 16.79 11.84 6.80
C LEU A 69 17.42 10.55 6.29
N GLN A 70 16.89 9.99 5.20
CA GLN A 70 17.36 8.72 4.65
C GLN A 70 17.13 8.69 3.15
N ALA A 71 18.07 8.11 2.41
CA ALA A 71 17.94 7.85 0.99
C ALA A 71 18.52 6.48 0.65
N ILE A 72 17.76 5.65 -0.07
CA ILE A 72 18.13 4.27 -0.37
C ILE A 72 17.82 3.99 -1.83
N ARG A 73 18.75 3.36 -2.54
CA ARG A 73 18.49 2.76 -3.85
C ARG A 73 18.18 1.28 -3.66
N LEU A 74 16.98 0.86 -4.06
CA LEU A 74 16.52 -0.51 -3.97
C LEU A 74 16.60 -1.16 -5.36
N SER A 75 17.50 -2.12 -5.51
CA SER A 75 17.58 -2.97 -6.71
C SER A 75 16.28 -3.77 -6.92
N PRO A 76 16.00 -4.29 -8.13
CA PRO A 76 14.86 -5.19 -8.34
C PRO A 76 14.97 -6.39 -7.40
N LYS A 77 13.83 -6.84 -6.85
CA LYS A 77 13.75 -7.91 -5.84
C LYS A 77 14.74 -7.72 -4.68
N SER A 78 14.80 -6.52 -4.12
CA SER A 78 15.72 -6.23 -3.03
C SER A 78 15.38 -7.05 -1.78
N ASP A 79 16.34 -7.16 -0.86
CA ASP A 79 16.04 -7.54 0.51
C ASP A 79 15.22 -6.45 1.21
N LYS A 80 14.76 -6.76 2.43
CA LYS A 80 14.09 -5.79 3.30
C LYS A 80 15.13 -4.90 3.99
N PHE A 81 14.94 -3.60 3.88
CA PHE A 81 15.75 -2.59 4.55
C PHE A 81 14.95 -1.90 5.65
N ASN A 82 15.58 -1.67 6.81
CA ASN A 82 14.95 -0.90 7.87
C ASN A 82 14.96 0.59 7.49
N LEU A 83 13.79 1.22 7.60
CA LEU A 83 13.68 2.67 7.54
C LEU A 83 14.03 3.26 8.91
N THR A 84 14.44 4.52 8.88
CA THR A 84 14.51 5.36 10.08
C THR A 84 13.15 5.45 10.76
N PHE A 85 13.13 5.87 12.02
CA PHE A 85 11.88 6.11 12.72
C PHE A 85 11.06 7.17 11.99
N LEU A 86 9.82 6.83 11.62
CA LEU A 86 8.95 7.69 10.83
C LEU A 86 7.90 8.35 11.73
N LEU A 87 7.91 9.68 11.80
CA LEU A 87 6.83 10.44 12.44
C LEU A 87 5.68 10.65 11.45
N PRO A 88 4.43 10.87 11.93
CA PRO A 88 3.26 11.00 11.06
C PRO A 88 3.37 12.13 10.02
N ASP A 89 4.11 13.20 10.32
CA ASP A 89 4.29 14.34 9.44
C ASP A 89 5.44 14.20 8.42
N TYR A 90 6.18 13.09 8.50
CA TYR A 90 7.25 12.80 7.54
C TYR A 90 6.67 12.43 6.17
N ARG A 91 7.51 12.57 5.14
CA ARG A 91 7.17 12.22 3.76
C ARG A 91 8.12 11.19 3.20
N ILE A 92 7.57 10.21 2.52
CA ILE A 92 8.34 9.24 1.73
C ILE A 92 8.17 9.62 0.27
N VAL A 93 9.29 9.78 -0.43
CA VAL A 93 9.32 10.00 -1.87
C VAL A 93 9.87 8.76 -2.54
N ILE A 94 9.09 8.22 -3.47
CA ILE A 94 9.45 7.06 -4.27
C ILE A 94 9.63 7.54 -5.71
N VAL A 95 10.78 7.23 -6.31
CA VAL A 95 11.12 7.60 -7.68
C VAL A 95 11.51 6.34 -8.46
N GLY A 96 10.90 6.14 -9.63
CA GLY A 96 11.11 4.99 -10.49
C GLY A 96 9.84 4.15 -10.71
N LYS A 97 9.83 3.36 -11.79
CA LYS A 97 8.66 2.63 -12.30
C LYS A 97 8.32 1.33 -11.55
N GLY A 98 8.83 1.19 -10.33
CA GLY A 98 8.71 -0.04 -9.57
C GLY A 98 7.69 0.05 -8.43
N ASN A 99 7.43 -1.12 -7.86
CA ASN A 99 6.56 -1.35 -6.71
C ASN A 99 7.37 -1.50 -5.43
N VAL A 100 7.08 -0.66 -4.44
CA VAL A 100 7.70 -0.68 -3.11
C VAL A 100 6.74 -1.26 -2.10
N TYR A 101 7.12 -2.35 -1.45
CA TYR A 101 6.40 -2.89 -0.31
C TYR A 101 6.91 -2.27 1.00
N ILE A 102 6.01 -1.75 1.83
CA ILE A 102 6.34 -1.16 3.14
C ILE A 102 5.57 -1.90 4.24
N SER A 103 6.23 -2.30 5.34
CA SER A 103 5.58 -3.00 6.47
C SER A 103 6.24 -2.76 7.81
#